data_AF-A0A3D8SL93-F1
#
_entry.id   AF-A0A3D8SL93-F1
#
_cell.length_a   1.000
_cell.length_b   1.000
_cell.length_c   1.000
_cell.angle_alpha   90.00
_cell.angle_beta   90.00
_cell.angle_gamma   90.00
#
_symmetry.space_group_name_H-M   'P 1'
#
loop_
_entity.id
_entity.type
_entity.pdbx_description
1 polymer ?
#
loop_
_entity_poly.entity_id
_entity_poly.type
_entity_poly.pdbx_seq_one_letter_code
_entity_poly.pdbx_strand_id
1 'polypeptide(L)'
;MQPRLIYASLTCRLGDTSRYLDKFSIVADSTNRSNTSPQISTAKFTMRSPLTLLALAALPLTSAINIISSNDDGWAEINIRQLFNALTTAGHSVVLSAPAENKSGSGSSDEAPTSRTTACQFSSCTAGGPTGSNASDPRLNWVNSYPVTSIAYGIDTLSPNLLNAPPDLAITGPNVGSNLGLAVYVSGTVGAAHYASSTGIPAIAFSGADGSPTAWDADVPAYSAIYADLAAKVAERVVSGGTPYLPENVWLNVNFPTIEGCTSPDDFRFVLSRIFTAVPLLSGEDVETCGGTRLPTESSVVGADGCYVSISVGAPDKTDADAAAQGVVLETLGDLLSCLP
;
A
#
# COMPACT_ATOMS: atom_id res chain seq x y z
N MET A 1 -58.89 5.64 7.74
CA MET A 1 -57.81 6.26 8.51
C MET A 1 -56.54 6.17 7.68
N GLN A 2 -56.11 7.29 7.09
CA GLN A 2 -54.86 7.39 6.32
C GLN A 2 -53.82 8.17 7.15
N PRO A 3 -52.53 7.80 7.18
CA PRO A 3 -51.51 8.61 7.81
C PRO A 3 -50.98 9.69 6.85
N ARG A 4 -50.86 10.92 7.37
CA ARG A 4 -50.35 12.12 6.69
C ARG A 4 -48.82 12.09 6.61
N LEU A 5 -48.28 12.32 5.42
CA LEU A 5 -46.88 12.72 5.22
C LEU A 5 -46.69 14.19 5.65
N ILE A 6 -45.63 14.46 6.39
CA ILE A 6 -45.13 15.80 6.71
C ILE A 6 -43.83 16.00 5.92
N TYR A 7 -43.84 16.90 4.95
CA TYR A 7 -42.63 17.39 4.26
C TYR A 7 -42.05 18.55 5.07
N ALA A 8 -40.79 18.43 5.49
CA ALA A 8 -40.00 19.54 6.02
C ALA A 8 -39.02 20.02 4.93
N SER A 9 -39.22 21.23 4.42
CA SER A 9 -38.30 21.90 3.52
C SER A 9 -37.24 22.66 4.32
N LEU A 10 -35.96 22.29 4.16
CA LEU A 10 -34.83 23.06 4.68
C LEU A 10 -34.20 23.85 3.52
N THR A 11 -34.48 25.15 3.45
CA THR A 11 -33.73 26.10 2.61
C THR A 11 -32.53 26.62 3.39
N CYS A 12 -31.31 26.31 2.96
CA CYS A 12 -30.08 26.86 3.51
C CYS A 12 -29.70 28.13 2.71
N ARG A 13 -29.68 29.30 3.35
CA ARG A 13 -29.15 30.55 2.80
C ARG A 13 -27.68 30.69 3.19
N LEU A 14 -26.85 30.96 2.19
CA LEU A 14 -25.46 31.40 2.32
C LEU A 14 -25.39 32.73 3.09
N GLY A 15 -24.57 32.78 4.14
CA GLY A 15 -24.36 33.93 5.00
C GLY A 15 -22.86 34.20 5.20
N ASP A 16 -22.36 35.12 4.38
CA ASP A 16 -21.35 36.15 4.59
C ASP A 16 -20.35 36.02 5.77
N THR A 17 -19.07 35.92 5.42
CA THR A 17 -17.90 35.92 6.31
C THR A 17 -17.37 37.34 6.52
N SER A 18 -17.56 37.92 7.71
CA SER A 18 -16.72 39.02 8.20
C SER A 18 -16.92 39.22 9.71
N ARG A 19 -15.84 39.61 10.40
CA ARG A 19 -15.71 40.00 11.82
C ARG A 19 -15.23 38.91 12.78
N TYR A 20 -13.92 38.70 12.79
CA TYR A 20 -13.17 38.57 14.03
C TYR A 20 -11.94 39.47 13.89
N LEU A 21 -11.80 40.46 14.78
CA LEU A 21 -10.56 40.99 15.34
C LEU A 21 -10.92 42.18 16.25
N ASP A 22 -10.10 42.38 17.28
CA ASP A 22 -10.02 43.51 18.21
C ASP A 22 -10.87 43.48 19.49
N LYS A 23 -10.29 42.87 20.54
CA LYS A 23 -10.31 43.41 21.90
C LYS A 23 -8.99 43.10 22.62
N PHE A 24 -8.08 44.07 22.64
CA PHE A 24 -7.07 44.20 23.70
C PHE A 24 -7.20 45.59 24.30
N SER A 25 -7.65 45.65 25.56
CA SER A 25 -7.73 46.87 26.37
C SER A 25 -6.39 47.11 27.05
N ILE A 26 -5.77 48.26 26.82
CA ILE A 26 -4.67 48.77 27.65
C ILE A 26 -5.18 49.98 28.43
N VAL A 27 -5.05 49.89 29.75
CA VAL A 27 -5.32 50.92 30.74
C VAL A 27 -4.25 52.01 30.65
N ALA A 28 -4.66 53.27 30.51
CA ALA A 28 -3.78 54.43 30.65
C ALA A 28 -4.12 55.15 31.95
N ASP A 29 -3.14 55.26 32.85
CA ASP A 29 -3.16 56.13 34.01
C ASP A 29 -2.32 57.39 33.75
N SER A 30 -2.68 58.46 34.42
CA SER A 30 -2.41 59.86 34.11
C SER A 30 -1.32 60.49 34.98
N THR A 31 -0.83 61.66 34.52
CA THR A 31 0.05 62.65 35.19
C THR A 31 1.55 62.27 35.20
N ASN A 32 2.49 63.13 34.81
CA ASN A 32 2.74 64.48 35.28
C ASN A 32 3.67 65.27 34.30
N ARG A 33 3.61 66.60 34.38
CA ARG A 33 4.31 67.59 33.55
C ARG A 33 5.82 67.65 33.81
N SER A 34 6.60 67.90 32.76
CA SER A 34 7.70 68.88 32.82
C SER A 34 8.11 69.38 31.42
N ASN A 35 8.29 70.69 31.33
CA ASN A 35 8.72 71.48 30.19
C ASN A 35 10.20 71.24 29.88
N THR A 36 10.52 70.86 28.64
CA THR A 36 11.76 71.27 27.95
C THR A 36 11.59 71.09 26.44
N SER A 37 11.71 72.17 25.68
CA SER A 37 11.85 72.14 24.21
C SER A 37 13.24 71.58 23.86
N PRO A 38 13.37 70.68 22.86
CA PRO A 38 14.10 71.12 21.67
C PRO A 38 13.69 70.46 20.33
N GLN A 39 13.83 71.27 19.26
CA GLN A 39 14.33 70.92 17.92
C GLN A 39 13.58 69.84 17.11
N ILE A 40 12.83 70.31 16.10
CA ILE A 40 12.25 69.48 15.04
C ILE A 40 13.38 69.03 14.11
N SER A 41 13.78 67.76 14.24
CA SER A 41 14.59 67.05 13.24
C SER A 41 13.67 66.21 12.37
N THR A 42 13.59 66.54 11.08
CA THR A 42 12.88 65.75 10.07
C THR A 42 13.63 64.45 9.81
N ALA A 43 13.29 63.40 10.56
CA ALA A 43 13.73 62.03 10.25
C ALA A 43 12.91 61.49 9.06
N LYS A 44 13.57 61.33 7.91
CA LYS A 44 13.02 60.59 6.76
C LYS A 44 12.90 59.12 7.16
N PHE A 45 11.67 58.67 7.44
CA PHE A 45 11.37 57.27 7.71
C PHE A 45 11.32 56.52 6.37
N THR A 46 12.46 55.98 5.92
CA THR A 46 12.50 55.02 4.82
C THR A 46 11.86 53.72 5.30
N MET A 47 10.59 53.51 4.92
CA MET A 47 9.85 52.28 5.16
C MET A 47 10.47 51.16 4.30
N ARG A 48 11.43 50.42 4.86
CA ARG A 48 11.90 49.15 4.28
C ARG A 48 10.89 48.08 4.68
N SER A 49 9.94 47.80 3.79
CA SER A 49 9.05 46.64 3.92
C SER A 49 9.89 45.37 3.78
N PRO A 50 9.94 44.46 4.76
CA PRO A 50 10.49 43.14 4.52
C PRO A 50 9.46 42.39 3.68
N LEU A 51 9.82 42.10 2.43
CA LEU A 51 9.07 41.17 1.60
C LEU A 51 9.33 39.77 2.19
N THR A 52 8.50 39.34 3.14
CA THR A 52 8.55 37.98 3.67
C THR A 52 8.05 37.04 2.57
N LEU A 53 8.99 36.46 1.81
CA LEU A 53 8.70 35.41 0.85
C LEU A 53 8.18 34.21 1.66
N LEU A 54 6.86 33.99 1.70
CA LEU A 54 6.32 32.71 2.14
C LEU A 54 6.77 31.67 1.12
N ALA A 55 7.83 30.93 1.44
CA ALA A 55 8.14 29.69 0.74
C ALA A 55 6.99 28.72 1.04
N LEU A 56 6.03 28.61 0.12
CA LEU A 56 5.11 27.49 0.10
C LEU A 56 5.99 26.26 -0.13
N ALA A 57 6.29 25.51 0.93
CA ALA A 57 6.86 24.19 0.78
C ALA A 57 5.86 23.40 -0.06
N ALA A 58 6.22 23.08 -1.30
CA ALA A 58 5.51 22.11 -2.10
C ALA A 58 5.69 20.77 -1.38
N LEU A 59 4.76 20.45 -0.48
CA LEU A 59 4.63 19.11 0.03
C LEU A 59 4.37 18.22 -1.19
N PRO A 60 5.11 17.11 -1.37
CA PRO A 60 4.81 16.18 -2.44
C PRO A 60 3.35 15.76 -2.24
N LEU A 61 2.53 16.01 -3.26
CA LEU A 61 1.18 15.47 -3.31
C LEU A 61 1.35 13.96 -3.49
N THR A 62 1.34 13.21 -2.39
CA THR A 62 1.14 11.77 -2.48
C THR A 62 -0.27 11.58 -3.02
N SER A 63 -0.36 11.00 -4.22
CA SER A 63 -1.64 10.67 -4.83
C SER A 63 -2.24 9.53 -4.02
N ALA A 64 -3.06 9.86 -3.02
CA ALA A 64 -3.81 8.86 -2.27
C ALA A 64 -4.70 8.06 -3.25
N ILE A 65 -4.58 6.73 -3.20
CA ILE A 65 -5.34 5.79 -4.04
C ILE A 65 -6.08 4.79 -3.16
N ASN A 66 -7.03 4.06 -3.75
CA ASN A 66 -7.76 2.98 -3.12
C ASN A 66 -7.00 1.67 -3.28
N ILE A 67 -6.65 1.00 -2.18
CA ILE A 67 -5.91 -0.27 -2.21
C ILE A 67 -6.75 -1.37 -1.57
N ILE A 68 -6.91 -2.48 -2.28
CA ILE A 68 -7.37 -3.73 -1.68
C ILE A 68 -6.17 -4.58 -1.24
N SER A 69 -6.08 -4.86 0.05
CA SER A 69 -5.03 -5.68 0.67
C SER A 69 -5.56 -7.08 1.00
N SER A 70 -4.79 -8.12 0.71
CA SER A 70 -5.13 -9.53 1.00
C SER A 70 -3.89 -10.36 1.36
N ASN A 71 -4.05 -11.64 1.66
CA ASN A 71 -2.97 -12.64 1.82
C ASN A 71 -3.57 -14.06 1.78
N ASP A 72 -2.73 -15.07 2.00
CA ASP A 72 -3.15 -16.44 2.32
C ASP A 72 -2.77 -16.92 3.73
N ASP A 73 -1.98 -16.18 4.50
CA ASP A 73 -1.69 -16.53 5.91
C ASP A 73 -2.87 -16.24 6.87
N GLY A 74 -3.87 -15.51 6.40
CA GLY A 74 -5.07 -15.15 7.15
C GLY A 74 -5.04 -13.71 7.68
N TRP A 75 -6.24 -13.16 7.91
CA TRP A 75 -6.44 -11.75 8.24
C TRP A 75 -5.78 -11.33 9.55
N ALA A 76 -5.53 -12.27 10.45
CA ALA A 76 -5.01 -12.03 11.80
C ALA A 76 -3.50 -12.29 11.93
N GLU A 77 -2.81 -12.48 10.81
CA GLU A 77 -1.36 -12.60 10.77
C GLU A 77 -0.69 -11.20 10.82
N ILE A 78 0.51 -11.08 11.40
CA ILE A 78 1.16 -9.79 11.68
C ILE A 78 1.65 -9.06 10.41
N ASN A 79 2.18 -9.75 9.40
CA ASN A 79 2.73 -9.13 8.19
C ASN A 79 1.65 -8.35 7.40
N ILE A 80 0.47 -8.94 7.19
CA ILE A 80 -0.61 -8.22 6.48
C ILE A 80 -1.08 -6.99 7.29
N ARG A 81 -0.97 -7.03 8.62
CA ARG A 81 -1.31 -5.89 9.49
C ARG A 81 -0.26 -4.79 9.41
N GLN A 82 1.02 -5.14 9.41
CA GLN A 82 2.09 -4.16 9.23
C GLN A 82 2.02 -3.53 7.84
N LEU A 83 1.74 -4.31 6.80
CA LEU A 83 1.53 -3.78 5.45
C LEU A 83 0.33 -2.82 5.39
N PHE A 84 -0.81 -3.21 5.96
CA PHE A 84 -1.99 -2.34 6.04
C PHE A 84 -1.65 -1.00 6.72
N ASN A 85 -0.90 -1.05 7.82
CA ASN A 85 -0.46 0.13 8.55
C ASN A 85 0.50 0.99 7.74
N ALA A 86 1.49 0.40 7.06
CA ALA A 86 2.47 1.10 6.24
C ALA A 86 1.79 1.83 5.07
N LEU A 87 0.91 1.14 4.33
CA LEU A 87 0.16 1.74 3.22
C LEU A 87 -0.82 2.82 3.68
N THR A 88 -1.48 2.63 4.83
CA THR A 88 -2.35 3.67 5.41
C THR A 88 -1.53 4.89 5.84
N THR A 89 -0.34 4.68 6.42
CA THR A 89 0.57 5.74 6.86
C THR A 89 1.13 6.52 5.67
N ALA A 90 1.33 5.87 4.52
CA ALA A 90 1.69 6.53 3.25
C ALA A 90 0.55 7.40 2.68
N GLY A 91 -0.67 7.31 3.24
CA GLY A 91 -1.80 8.17 2.90
C GLY A 91 -2.84 7.52 1.98
N HIS A 92 -2.71 6.23 1.67
CA HIS A 92 -3.69 5.53 0.85
C HIS A 92 -4.96 5.13 1.63
N SER A 93 -6.05 4.94 0.89
CA SER A 93 -7.29 4.38 1.40
C SER A 93 -7.25 2.86 1.26
N VAL A 94 -6.88 2.16 2.34
CA VAL A 94 -6.69 0.70 2.32
C VAL A 94 -7.89 -0.02 2.92
N VAL A 95 -8.35 -1.06 2.23
CA VAL A 95 -9.29 -2.07 2.78
C VAL A 95 -8.54 -3.41 2.79
N LEU A 96 -8.59 -4.13 3.90
CA LEU A 96 -8.07 -5.48 4.02
C LEU A 96 -9.23 -6.48 3.90
N SER A 97 -9.10 -7.45 3.00
CA SER A 97 -10.00 -8.59 2.86
C SER A 97 -9.19 -9.87 2.69
N ALA A 98 -9.13 -10.69 3.74
CA ALA A 98 -8.28 -11.88 3.78
C ALA A 98 -9.00 -13.09 4.36
N PRO A 99 -8.48 -14.32 4.15
CA PRO A 99 -9.03 -15.51 4.78
C PRO A 99 -9.13 -15.40 6.30
N ALA A 100 -10.16 -15.99 6.89
CA ALA A 100 -10.29 -16.08 8.35
C ALA A 100 -9.23 -16.99 9.01
N GLU A 101 -8.66 -17.92 8.24
CA GLU A 101 -7.62 -18.88 8.62
C GLU A 101 -6.50 -18.88 7.57
N ASN A 102 -5.34 -19.40 7.93
CA ASN A 102 -4.28 -19.74 6.99
C ASN A 102 -4.82 -20.70 5.90
N LYS A 103 -4.53 -20.35 4.65
CA LYS A 103 -4.85 -21.06 3.41
C LYS A 103 -3.61 -21.16 2.51
N SER A 104 -2.41 -21.17 3.07
CA SER A 104 -1.17 -21.36 2.32
C SER A 104 -1.23 -22.66 1.51
N GLY A 105 -0.71 -22.65 0.28
CA GLY A 105 -0.74 -23.81 -0.61
C GLY A 105 -2.06 -24.00 -1.37
N SER A 106 -3.00 -23.05 -1.29
CA SER A 106 -4.30 -23.13 -1.98
C SER A 106 -4.28 -22.73 -3.46
N GLY A 107 -3.18 -22.15 -3.96
CA GLY A 107 -3.07 -21.67 -5.34
C GLY A 107 -4.19 -20.71 -5.69
N SER A 108 -4.87 -20.95 -6.81
CA SER A 108 -6.03 -20.16 -7.25
C SER A 108 -7.39 -20.76 -6.82
N SER A 109 -7.43 -21.55 -5.75
CA SER A 109 -8.71 -22.13 -5.28
C SER A 109 -9.68 -21.03 -4.85
N ASP A 110 -10.96 -21.23 -5.17
CA ASP A 110 -12.08 -20.41 -4.70
C ASP A 110 -13.22 -21.29 -4.19
N GLU A 111 -14.05 -20.72 -3.32
CA GLU A 111 -15.28 -21.37 -2.85
C GLU A 111 -16.21 -20.31 -2.24
N ALA A 112 -17.52 -20.53 -2.30
CA ALA A 112 -18.48 -19.63 -1.65
C ALA A 112 -18.21 -19.57 -0.13
N PRO A 113 -18.11 -18.37 0.48
CA PRO A 113 -17.89 -18.24 1.91
C PRO A 113 -19.01 -18.91 2.73
N THR A 114 -18.62 -19.69 3.74
CA THR A 114 -19.57 -20.41 4.63
C THR A 114 -19.48 -19.90 6.05
N SER A 115 -20.55 -20.04 6.84
CA SER A 115 -20.51 -19.68 8.26
C SER A 115 -19.48 -20.50 9.03
N ARG A 116 -18.79 -19.85 9.95
CA ARG A 116 -17.77 -20.46 10.80
C ARG A 116 -18.40 -21.11 12.03
N THR A 117 -17.96 -22.33 12.34
CA THR A 117 -18.35 -23.04 13.57
C THR A 117 -17.35 -22.85 14.72
N THR A 118 -16.14 -22.39 14.43
CA THR A 118 -15.07 -22.11 15.39
C THR A 118 -14.55 -20.68 15.26
N ALA A 119 -13.84 -20.21 16.29
CA ALA A 119 -13.12 -18.94 16.27
C ALA A 119 -12.12 -18.88 15.11
N CYS A 120 -11.79 -17.69 14.63
CA CYS A 120 -10.68 -17.47 13.68
C CYS A 120 -9.32 -17.84 14.30
N GLN A 121 -8.30 -18.01 13.47
CA GLN A 121 -6.91 -18.17 13.93
C GLN A 121 -6.53 -17.07 14.92
N PHE A 122 -5.67 -17.40 15.87
CA PHE A 122 -5.26 -16.53 16.97
C PHE A 122 -6.44 -16.00 17.82
N SER A 123 -7.58 -16.69 17.83
CA SER A 123 -8.81 -16.23 18.50
C SER A 123 -9.27 -14.83 18.05
N SER A 124 -8.90 -14.43 16.84
CA SER A 124 -9.10 -13.07 16.34
C SER A 124 -10.56 -12.70 16.05
N CYS A 125 -11.41 -13.71 15.87
CA CYS A 125 -12.86 -13.56 15.71
C CYS A 125 -13.57 -14.74 16.39
N THR A 126 -14.84 -14.57 16.76
CA THR A 126 -15.67 -15.68 17.24
C THR A 126 -16.24 -16.50 16.07
N ALA A 127 -16.79 -17.68 16.38
CA ALA A 127 -17.69 -18.36 15.43
C ALA A 127 -18.81 -17.40 14.99
N GLY A 128 -19.29 -17.53 13.75
CA GLY A 128 -20.17 -16.53 13.17
C GLY A 128 -20.48 -16.73 11.70
N GLY A 129 -20.86 -15.64 11.04
CA GLY A 129 -21.25 -15.62 9.63
C GLY A 129 -20.11 -15.97 8.66
N PRO A 130 -20.39 -15.89 7.36
CA PRO A 130 -19.40 -16.22 6.32
C PRO A 130 -18.31 -15.16 6.15
N THR A 131 -18.55 -13.94 6.62
CA THR A 131 -17.62 -12.81 6.61
C THR A 131 -17.76 -12.01 7.91
N GLY A 132 -16.77 -11.17 8.21
CA GLY A 132 -16.83 -10.23 9.32
C GLY A 132 -15.71 -9.21 9.29
N SER A 133 -15.70 -8.32 10.26
CA SER A 133 -14.75 -7.21 10.34
C SER A 133 -14.27 -6.97 11.77
N ASN A 134 -13.16 -6.23 11.90
CA ASN A 134 -12.72 -5.73 13.19
C ASN A 134 -13.70 -4.67 13.71
N ALA A 135 -14.04 -4.75 15.00
CA ALA A 135 -15.01 -3.85 15.62
C ALA A 135 -14.53 -2.39 15.73
N SER A 136 -13.22 -2.18 15.84
CA SER A 136 -12.59 -0.86 15.99
C SER A 136 -12.20 -0.24 14.65
N ASP A 137 -11.95 -1.06 13.63
CA ASP A 137 -11.63 -0.60 12.28
C ASP A 137 -12.35 -1.44 11.21
N PRO A 138 -13.45 -0.95 10.62
CA PRO A 138 -14.25 -1.70 9.65
C PRO A 138 -13.50 -1.95 8.32
N ARG A 139 -12.31 -1.37 8.11
CA ARG A 139 -11.48 -1.65 6.94
C ARG A 139 -10.75 -2.98 7.05
N LEU A 140 -10.68 -3.58 8.23
CA LEU A 140 -10.01 -4.85 8.48
C LEU A 140 -11.02 -6.00 8.45
N ASN A 141 -11.12 -6.71 7.33
CA ASN A 141 -12.17 -7.71 7.10
C ASN A 141 -11.60 -9.12 6.92
N TRP A 142 -12.39 -10.11 7.31
CA TRP A 142 -12.12 -11.51 7.06
C TRP A 142 -13.24 -12.17 6.26
N VAL A 143 -12.86 -13.16 5.47
CA VAL A 143 -13.75 -14.01 4.67
C VAL A 143 -13.46 -15.46 5.00
N ASN A 144 -14.48 -16.24 5.34
CA ASN A 144 -14.30 -17.66 5.62
C ASN A 144 -14.26 -18.49 4.31
N SER A 145 -13.19 -18.32 3.55
CA SER A 145 -12.93 -18.99 2.27
C SER A 145 -11.44 -18.88 1.91
N TYR A 146 -11.09 -19.16 0.65
CA TYR A 146 -9.75 -19.06 0.08
C TYR A 146 -9.32 -17.60 -0.21
N PRO A 147 -8.02 -17.38 -0.47
CA PRO A 147 -7.47 -16.06 -0.80
C PRO A 147 -8.12 -15.42 -2.03
N VAL A 148 -8.35 -16.19 -3.10
CA VAL A 148 -9.03 -15.70 -4.32
C VAL A 148 -10.44 -15.20 -3.99
N THR A 149 -11.23 -15.97 -3.25
CA THR A 149 -12.55 -15.53 -2.80
C THR A 149 -12.46 -14.27 -1.92
N SER A 150 -11.44 -14.20 -1.05
CA SER A 150 -11.27 -13.09 -0.12
C SER A 150 -10.97 -11.79 -0.85
N ILE A 151 -10.04 -11.80 -1.82
CA ILE A 151 -9.73 -10.61 -2.61
C ILE A 151 -10.89 -10.24 -3.55
N ALA A 152 -11.59 -11.22 -4.14
CA ALA A 152 -12.79 -10.99 -4.95
C ALA A 152 -13.88 -10.26 -4.15
N TYR A 153 -14.18 -10.74 -2.94
CA TYR A 153 -15.11 -10.06 -2.03
C TYR A 153 -14.64 -8.64 -1.67
N GLY A 154 -13.32 -8.48 -1.51
CA GLY A 154 -12.67 -7.19 -1.31
C GLY A 154 -12.92 -6.19 -2.44
N ILE A 155 -12.71 -6.64 -3.69
CA ILE A 155 -12.89 -5.86 -4.91
C ILE A 155 -14.37 -5.54 -5.15
N ASP A 156 -15.23 -6.57 -5.11
CA ASP A 156 -16.61 -6.46 -5.60
C ASP A 156 -17.59 -5.93 -4.55
N THR A 157 -17.28 -6.10 -3.26
CA THR A 157 -18.20 -5.76 -2.17
C THR A 157 -17.61 -4.73 -1.21
N LEU A 158 -16.45 -5.01 -0.62
CA LEU A 158 -15.93 -4.16 0.46
C LEU A 158 -15.44 -2.80 -0.03
N SER A 159 -14.68 -2.76 -1.12
CA SER A 159 -14.15 -1.49 -1.65
C SER A 159 -15.27 -0.53 -2.08
N PRO A 160 -16.29 -0.94 -2.87
CA PRO A 160 -17.42 -0.08 -3.19
C PRO A 160 -18.18 0.41 -1.95
N ASN A 161 -18.34 -0.43 -0.93
CA ASN A 161 -19.09 -0.07 0.28
C ASN A 161 -18.32 0.86 1.23
N LEU A 162 -17.01 0.68 1.36
CA LEU A 162 -16.19 1.41 2.33
C LEU A 162 -15.49 2.63 1.72
N LEU A 163 -15.12 2.55 0.44
CA LEU A 163 -14.38 3.59 -0.28
C LEU A 163 -15.24 4.36 -1.28
N ASN A 164 -16.47 3.90 -1.55
CA ASN A 164 -17.35 4.45 -2.60
C ASN A 164 -16.72 4.39 -4.01
N ALA A 165 -15.79 3.45 -4.23
CA ALA A 165 -15.07 3.26 -5.48
C ALA A 165 -14.49 1.84 -5.54
N PRO A 166 -14.21 1.30 -6.76
CA PRO A 166 -13.36 0.12 -6.88
C PRO A 166 -11.93 0.43 -6.39
N PRO A 167 -11.14 -0.60 -6.05
CA PRO A 167 -9.73 -0.41 -5.76
C PRO A 167 -8.95 -0.04 -7.04
N ASP A 168 -7.93 0.80 -6.88
CA ASP A 168 -7.00 1.21 -7.92
C ASP A 168 -5.83 0.22 -8.07
N LEU A 169 -5.47 -0.45 -6.97
CA LEU A 169 -4.37 -1.40 -6.87
C LEU A 169 -4.72 -2.52 -5.89
N ALA A 170 -4.33 -3.76 -6.23
CA ALA A 170 -4.41 -4.91 -5.37
C ALA A 170 -3.03 -5.27 -4.82
N ILE A 171 -2.92 -5.49 -3.51
CA ILE A 171 -1.67 -5.90 -2.87
C ILE A 171 -1.91 -7.13 -2.01
N THR A 172 -1.10 -8.18 -2.19
CA THR A 172 -1.20 -9.42 -1.42
C THR A 172 0.08 -9.74 -0.64
N GLY A 173 -0.05 -10.29 0.57
CA GLY A 173 1.07 -10.60 1.47
C GLY A 173 1.38 -9.48 2.48
N PRO A 174 2.64 -9.32 2.94
CA PRO A 174 3.77 -10.22 2.70
C PRO A 174 3.53 -11.61 3.28
N ASN A 175 3.68 -12.64 2.44
CA ASN A 175 3.55 -14.03 2.86
C ASN A 175 4.68 -14.46 3.81
N VAL A 176 4.36 -15.27 4.81
CA VAL A 176 5.36 -16.00 5.62
C VAL A 176 5.95 -17.13 4.77
N GLY A 177 7.12 -16.89 4.18
CA GLY A 177 7.79 -17.77 3.24
C GLY A 177 7.82 -17.21 1.81
N SER A 178 8.89 -17.50 1.07
CA SER A 178 9.05 -17.04 -0.31
C SER A 178 8.19 -17.84 -1.30
N ASN A 179 7.70 -17.17 -2.35
CA ASN A 179 6.95 -17.77 -3.46
C ASN A 179 7.79 -17.74 -4.74
N LEU A 180 8.82 -18.59 -4.78
CA LEU A 180 9.82 -18.66 -5.85
C LEU A 180 9.53 -19.78 -6.85
N GLY A 181 9.67 -19.50 -8.15
CA GLY A 181 9.57 -20.51 -9.20
C GLY A 181 8.27 -21.30 -9.14
N LEU A 182 8.34 -22.63 -9.05
CA LEU A 182 7.13 -23.50 -9.05
C LEU A 182 6.18 -23.25 -7.87
N ALA A 183 6.64 -22.62 -6.78
CA ALA A 183 5.78 -22.26 -5.65
C ALA A 183 4.67 -21.26 -6.07
N VAL A 184 4.90 -20.46 -7.12
CA VAL A 184 3.92 -19.51 -7.68
C VAL A 184 2.58 -20.18 -8.03
N TYR A 185 2.59 -21.44 -8.49
CA TYR A 185 1.36 -22.14 -8.88
C TYR A 185 0.49 -22.55 -7.69
N VAL A 186 1.10 -22.87 -6.55
CA VAL A 186 0.41 -23.31 -5.34
C VAL A 186 0.27 -22.20 -4.29
N SER A 187 0.88 -21.03 -4.52
CA SER A 187 0.78 -19.87 -3.64
C SER A 187 -0.62 -19.26 -3.69
N GLY A 188 -1.26 -19.13 -2.52
CA GLY A 188 -2.52 -18.41 -2.38
C GLY A 188 -2.32 -16.89 -2.45
N THR A 189 -1.21 -16.39 -1.92
CA THR A 189 -0.80 -14.98 -2.05
C THR A 189 -0.69 -14.57 -3.52
N VAL A 190 0.01 -15.37 -4.35
CA VAL A 190 0.08 -15.13 -5.80
C VAL A 190 -1.26 -15.39 -6.49
N GLY A 191 -2.00 -16.43 -6.07
CA GLY A 191 -3.33 -16.72 -6.61
C GLY A 191 -4.29 -15.53 -6.49
N ALA A 192 -4.28 -14.83 -5.36
CA ALA A 192 -5.09 -13.64 -5.14
C ALA A 192 -4.64 -12.45 -6.01
N ALA A 193 -3.34 -12.17 -6.12
CA ALA A 193 -2.83 -11.10 -6.98
C ALA A 193 -3.11 -11.37 -8.46
N HIS A 194 -2.91 -12.62 -8.90
CA HIS A 194 -3.22 -13.07 -10.25
C HIS A 194 -4.71 -12.92 -10.57
N TYR A 195 -5.60 -13.29 -9.65
CA TYR A 195 -7.04 -13.07 -9.81
C TYR A 195 -7.37 -11.59 -10.01
N ALA A 196 -6.86 -10.70 -9.15
CA ALA A 196 -7.10 -9.26 -9.27
C ALA A 196 -6.62 -8.69 -10.61
N SER A 197 -5.42 -9.09 -11.05
CA SER A 197 -4.89 -8.71 -12.37
C SER A 197 -5.80 -9.19 -13.51
N SER A 198 -6.31 -10.42 -13.43
CA SER A 198 -7.22 -10.99 -14.43
C SER A 198 -8.60 -10.31 -14.48
N THR A 199 -8.99 -9.57 -13.43
CA THR A 199 -10.22 -8.75 -13.40
C THR A 199 -9.95 -7.28 -13.71
N GLY A 200 -8.74 -6.93 -14.15
CA GLY A 200 -8.36 -5.59 -14.59
C GLY A 200 -7.82 -4.68 -13.48
N ILE A 201 -7.58 -5.20 -12.27
CA ILE A 201 -6.96 -4.45 -11.17
C ILE A 201 -5.46 -4.77 -11.14
N PRO A 202 -4.55 -3.78 -11.34
CA PRO A 202 -3.11 -4.04 -11.27
C PRO A 202 -2.76 -4.61 -9.89
N ALA A 203 -1.84 -5.58 -9.84
CA ALA A 203 -1.63 -6.37 -8.64
C ALA A 203 -0.15 -6.64 -8.32
N ILE A 204 0.17 -6.67 -7.03
CA ILE A 204 1.50 -7.00 -6.50
C ILE A 204 1.37 -8.05 -5.41
N ALA A 205 2.13 -9.14 -5.52
CA ALA A 205 2.27 -10.16 -4.49
C ALA A 205 3.62 -9.99 -3.79
N PHE A 206 3.60 -9.94 -2.46
CA PHE A 206 4.80 -9.84 -1.62
C PHE A 206 5.01 -11.12 -0.80
N SER A 207 6.25 -11.56 -0.68
CA SER A 207 6.63 -12.78 0.06
C SER A 207 7.96 -12.57 0.78
N GLY A 208 8.10 -13.06 2.01
CA GLY A 208 9.31 -12.89 2.82
C GLY A 208 10.00 -14.21 3.16
N ALA A 209 11.33 -14.25 3.10
CA ALA A 209 12.09 -15.46 3.45
C ALA A 209 12.12 -15.73 4.97
N ASP A 210 11.98 -14.68 5.80
CA ASP A 210 11.93 -14.81 7.25
C ASP A 210 10.52 -14.94 7.82
N GLY A 211 10.48 -15.44 9.04
CA GLY A 211 9.31 -15.39 9.89
C GLY A 211 8.65 -16.73 10.13
N SER A 212 7.61 -16.67 10.95
CA SER A 212 6.71 -17.80 11.22
C SER A 212 5.34 -17.21 11.58
N PRO A 213 4.25 -18.02 11.52
CA PRO A 213 2.91 -17.51 11.82
C PRO A 213 2.87 -16.78 13.17
N THR A 214 2.59 -15.47 13.11
CA THR A 214 2.63 -14.57 14.26
C THR A 214 1.32 -13.81 14.35
N ALA A 215 0.74 -13.75 15.55
CA ALA A 215 -0.55 -13.09 15.77
C ALA A 215 -0.44 -11.58 15.62
N TRP A 216 -1.49 -10.95 15.09
CA TRP A 216 -1.62 -9.51 14.90
C TRP A 216 -1.43 -8.65 16.17
N ASP A 217 -1.62 -9.23 17.35
CA ASP A 217 -1.51 -8.58 18.67
C ASP A 217 -0.22 -8.95 19.43
N ALA A 218 0.70 -9.67 18.78
CA ALA A 218 2.04 -9.93 19.32
C ALA A 218 2.98 -8.73 19.10
N ASP A 219 4.15 -8.78 19.75
CA ASP A 219 5.24 -7.84 19.47
C ASP A 219 5.66 -7.95 18.00
N VAL A 220 5.78 -6.80 17.33
CA VAL A 220 6.11 -6.75 15.89
C VAL A 220 7.55 -7.22 15.67
N PRO A 221 7.78 -8.33 14.95
CA PRO A 221 9.13 -8.78 14.63
C PRO A 221 9.81 -7.81 13.65
N ALA A 222 11.13 -7.67 13.75
CA ALA A 222 11.90 -6.77 12.88
C ALA A 222 11.70 -7.08 11.39
N TYR A 223 11.65 -8.36 10.99
CA TYR A 223 11.41 -8.75 9.60
C TYR A 223 10.05 -8.25 9.10
N SER A 224 9.02 -8.29 9.94
CA SER A 224 7.66 -7.91 9.56
C SER A 224 7.56 -6.41 9.29
N ALA A 225 8.18 -5.59 10.14
CA ALA A 225 8.27 -4.15 9.95
C ALA A 225 9.08 -3.80 8.68
N ILE A 226 10.26 -4.42 8.51
CA ILE A 226 11.11 -4.19 7.33
C ILE A 226 10.38 -4.59 6.04
N TYR A 227 9.74 -5.76 5.99
CA TYR A 227 9.00 -6.21 4.82
C TYR A 227 7.80 -5.32 4.50
N ALA A 228 7.11 -4.79 5.50
CA ALA A 228 6.03 -3.83 5.29
C ALA A 228 6.54 -2.52 4.67
N ASP A 229 7.66 -1.99 5.16
CA ASP A 229 8.28 -0.77 4.61
C ASP A 229 8.80 -0.99 3.18
N LEU A 230 9.43 -2.13 2.90
CA LEU A 230 9.87 -2.50 1.55
C LEU A 230 8.70 -2.66 0.60
N ALA A 231 7.62 -3.31 1.03
CA ALA A 231 6.40 -3.47 0.23
C ALA A 231 5.73 -2.13 -0.08
N ALA A 232 5.63 -1.25 0.92
CA ALA A 232 5.12 0.11 0.73
C ALA A 232 6.02 0.92 -0.24
N LYS A 233 7.35 0.78 -0.15
CA LYS A 233 8.30 1.42 -1.07
C LYS A 233 8.10 0.99 -2.53
N VAL A 234 7.84 -0.30 -2.78
CA VAL A 234 7.52 -0.81 -4.12
C VAL A 234 6.16 -0.29 -4.60
N ALA A 235 5.13 -0.34 -3.74
CA ALA A 235 3.80 0.17 -4.07
C ALA A 235 3.84 1.66 -4.43
N GLU A 236 4.53 2.48 -3.63
CA GLU A 236 4.70 3.90 -3.90
C GLU A 236 5.43 4.17 -5.20
N ARG A 237 6.45 3.37 -5.53
CA ARG A 237 7.13 3.53 -6.81
C ARG A 237 6.19 3.21 -7.99
N VAL A 238 5.40 2.16 -7.89
CA VAL A 238 4.37 1.82 -8.89
C VAL A 238 3.34 2.94 -9.02
N VAL A 239 2.82 3.48 -7.92
CA VAL A 239 1.86 4.61 -7.92
C VAL A 239 2.47 5.86 -8.53
N SER A 240 3.74 6.16 -8.22
CA SER A 240 4.47 7.33 -8.76
C SER A 240 4.69 7.26 -10.27
N GLY A 241 4.68 6.05 -10.86
CA GLY A 241 4.76 5.85 -12.31
C GLY A 241 3.51 6.33 -13.06
N GLY A 242 2.40 6.57 -12.35
CA GLY A 242 1.14 7.04 -12.91
C GLY A 242 0.27 5.94 -13.49
N THR A 243 -0.91 6.31 -13.98
CA THR A 243 -1.88 5.36 -14.56
C THR A 243 -1.66 5.15 -16.06
N PRO A 244 -1.81 3.92 -16.59
CA PRO A 244 -2.06 2.68 -15.84
C PRO A 244 -0.83 2.27 -15.02
N TYR A 245 -1.05 1.86 -13.76
CA TYR A 245 0.04 1.57 -12.80
C TYR A 245 0.93 0.40 -13.24
N LEU A 246 0.34 -0.58 -13.93
CA LEU A 246 1.01 -1.71 -14.57
C LEU A 246 0.37 -1.97 -15.93
N PRO A 247 1.04 -2.69 -16.84
CA PRO A 247 0.41 -3.16 -18.07
C PRO A 247 -0.84 -4.01 -17.81
N GLU A 248 -1.73 -4.07 -18.78
CA GLU A 248 -2.96 -4.88 -18.68
C GLU A 248 -2.64 -6.37 -18.49
N ASN A 249 -3.35 -7.03 -17.58
CA ASN A 249 -3.18 -8.45 -17.22
C ASN A 249 -1.75 -8.83 -16.78
N VAL A 250 -0.98 -7.86 -16.30
CA VAL A 250 0.33 -8.06 -15.67
C VAL A 250 0.21 -7.88 -14.16
N TRP A 251 1.01 -8.65 -13.43
CA TRP A 251 1.14 -8.57 -11.98
C TRP A 251 2.61 -8.69 -11.58
N LEU A 252 2.98 -8.24 -10.38
CA LEU A 252 4.35 -8.33 -9.87
C LEU A 252 4.45 -9.41 -8.80
N ASN A 253 5.48 -10.27 -8.87
CA ASN A 253 5.87 -11.16 -7.78
C ASN A 253 7.13 -10.60 -7.12
N VAL A 254 7.05 -10.29 -5.83
CA VAL A 254 8.13 -9.66 -5.08
C VAL A 254 8.53 -10.57 -3.92
N ASN A 255 9.81 -10.95 -3.87
CA ASN A 255 10.34 -11.78 -2.79
C ASN A 255 11.46 -11.04 -2.06
N PHE A 256 11.29 -10.89 -0.74
CA PHE A 256 12.30 -10.33 0.15
C PHE A 256 13.24 -11.45 0.64
N PRO A 257 14.56 -11.22 0.67
CA PRO A 257 15.51 -12.17 1.24
C PRO A 257 15.41 -12.15 2.78
N THR A 258 16.23 -12.95 3.45
CA THR A 258 16.36 -12.83 4.91
C THR A 258 16.90 -11.44 5.26
N ILE A 259 16.58 -10.94 6.44
CA ILE A 259 17.06 -9.64 6.95
C ILE A 259 18.45 -9.76 7.60
N GLU A 260 19.13 -10.90 7.46
CA GLU A 260 20.45 -11.11 8.05
C GLU A 260 21.46 -10.12 7.47
N GLY A 261 22.03 -9.28 8.33
CA GLY A 261 22.97 -8.23 7.92
C GLY A 261 22.31 -6.96 7.36
N CYS A 262 20.97 -6.90 7.26
CA CYS A 262 20.22 -5.74 6.77
C CYS A 262 19.11 -5.34 7.72
N THR A 263 19.37 -4.26 8.45
CA THR A 263 18.53 -3.83 9.58
C THR A 263 17.68 -2.61 9.25
N SER A 264 17.86 -2.03 8.06
CA SER A 264 17.10 -0.92 7.54
C SER A 264 16.54 -1.25 6.15
N PRO A 265 15.32 -0.79 5.79
CA PRO A 265 14.81 -0.87 4.42
C PRO A 265 15.74 -0.27 3.36
N ASP A 266 16.62 0.66 3.73
CA ASP A 266 17.59 1.28 2.82
C ASP A 266 18.83 0.42 2.55
N ASP A 267 19.01 -0.66 3.31
CA ASP A 267 20.07 -1.65 3.05
C ASP A 267 19.72 -2.53 1.83
N PHE A 268 18.44 -2.61 1.47
CA PHE A 268 17.95 -3.47 0.41
C PHE A 268 18.08 -2.84 -0.97
N ARG A 269 18.27 -3.70 -1.97
CA ARG A 269 18.40 -3.35 -3.38
C ARG A 269 17.42 -4.18 -4.18
N PHE A 270 16.69 -3.55 -5.10
CA PHE A 270 15.66 -4.23 -5.87
C PHE A 270 16.21 -4.63 -7.23
N VAL A 271 15.96 -5.85 -7.67
CA VAL A 271 16.46 -6.38 -8.94
C VAL A 271 15.29 -6.90 -9.75
N LEU A 272 15.21 -6.43 -11.01
CA LEU A 272 14.25 -6.97 -11.97
C LEU A 272 14.67 -8.40 -12.32
N SER A 273 13.73 -9.34 -12.26
CA SER A 273 14.01 -10.77 -12.27
C SER A 273 12.93 -11.56 -13.01
N ARG A 274 13.10 -12.88 -13.05
CA ARG A 274 12.16 -13.85 -13.63
C ARG A 274 11.69 -14.85 -12.60
N ILE A 275 10.43 -15.25 -12.70
CA ILE A 275 9.85 -16.37 -11.97
C ILE A 275 10.55 -17.66 -12.36
N PHE A 276 10.68 -17.93 -13.66
CA PHE A 276 11.20 -19.21 -14.15
C PHE A 276 12.55 -19.08 -14.83
N THR A 277 13.36 -20.15 -14.73
CA THR A 277 14.58 -20.28 -15.51
C THR A 277 14.25 -20.26 -17.00
N ALA A 278 14.90 -19.38 -17.75
CA ALA A 278 14.76 -19.31 -19.19
C ALA A 278 15.24 -20.62 -19.84
N VAL A 279 14.41 -21.18 -20.73
CA VAL A 279 14.76 -22.39 -21.47
C VAL A 279 15.27 -21.98 -22.86
N PRO A 280 16.52 -22.34 -23.23
CA PRO A 280 17.07 -22.01 -24.54
C PRO A 280 16.14 -22.45 -25.67
N LEU A 281 15.92 -21.56 -26.64
CA LEU A 281 15.06 -21.75 -27.83
C LEU A 281 13.54 -21.84 -27.54
N LEU A 282 13.10 -21.82 -26.28
CA LEU A 282 11.67 -21.79 -25.93
C LEU A 282 11.26 -20.47 -25.29
N SER A 283 12.09 -19.92 -24.41
CA SER A 283 11.84 -18.62 -23.78
C SER A 283 12.30 -17.49 -24.69
N GLY A 284 11.46 -16.48 -24.88
CA GLY A 284 11.83 -15.22 -25.51
C GLY A 284 12.95 -14.50 -24.76
N GLU A 285 13.51 -13.47 -25.39
CA GLU A 285 14.38 -12.52 -24.68
C GLU A 285 13.58 -11.74 -23.63
N ASP A 286 14.26 -11.34 -22.57
CA ASP A 286 13.73 -10.42 -21.57
C ASP A 286 14.07 -8.98 -21.98
N VAL A 287 13.50 -8.01 -21.27
CA VAL A 287 13.86 -6.59 -21.43
C VAL A 287 15.38 -6.40 -21.30
N GLU A 288 15.95 -5.59 -22.18
CA GLU A 288 17.36 -5.24 -22.09
C GLU A 288 17.61 -4.34 -20.88
N THR A 289 18.39 -4.82 -19.92
CA THR A 289 18.83 -4.07 -18.75
C THR A 289 20.08 -4.70 -18.16
N CYS A 290 20.82 -3.97 -17.34
CA CYS A 290 22.05 -4.48 -16.71
C CYS A 290 23.07 -5.09 -17.70
N GLY A 291 23.07 -4.60 -18.96
CA GLY A 291 23.98 -5.06 -20.00
C GLY A 291 23.60 -6.38 -20.70
N GLY A 292 22.36 -6.88 -20.56
CA GLY A 292 21.91 -8.09 -21.25
C GLY A 292 20.40 -8.20 -21.42
N THR A 293 19.97 -9.23 -22.16
CA THR A 293 18.56 -9.55 -22.46
C THR A 293 18.05 -10.79 -21.71
N ARG A 294 18.72 -11.11 -20.59
CA ARG A 294 18.38 -12.26 -19.74
C ARG A 294 18.41 -11.83 -18.29
N LEU A 295 17.23 -11.72 -17.69
CA LEU A 295 17.07 -11.37 -16.29
C LEU A 295 17.46 -12.56 -15.39
N PRO A 296 18.01 -12.31 -14.18
CA PRO A 296 18.24 -13.35 -13.19
C PRO A 296 16.92 -13.96 -12.69
N THR A 297 16.95 -15.19 -12.19
CA THR A 297 15.76 -15.78 -11.54
C THR A 297 15.56 -15.21 -10.14
N GLU A 298 14.32 -15.19 -9.64
CA GLU A 298 14.02 -14.76 -8.27
C GLU A 298 14.89 -15.48 -7.24
N SER A 299 15.05 -16.81 -7.38
CA SER A 299 15.91 -17.62 -6.50
C SER A 299 17.38 -17.18 -6.53
N SER A 300 17.88 -16.78 -7.70
CA SER A 300 19.27 -16.28 -7.81
C SER A 300 19.44 -14.90 -7.21
N VAL A 301 18.41 -14.05 -7.26
CA VAL A 301 18.42 -12.72 -6.65
C VAL A 301 18.35 -12.83 -5.14
N VAL A 302 17.33 -13.50 -4.59
CA VAL A 302 17.14 -13.61 -3.13
C VAL A 302 18.20 -14.48 -2.44
N GLY A 303 18.89 -15.33 -3.22
CA GLY A 303 19.99 -16.16 -2.75
C GLY A 303 21.38 -15.56 -2.99
N ALA A 304 21.48 -14.35 -3.55
CA ALA A 304 22.76 -13.67 -3.74
C ALA A 304 23.31 -13.14 -2.40
N ASP A 305 24.64 -13.01 -2.31
CA ASP A 305 25.29 -12.41 -1.14
C ASP A 305 24.92 -10.92 -1.00
N GLY A 306 24.05 -10.61 -0.04
CA GLY A 306 23.54 -9.27 0.22
C GLY A 306 22.02 -9.24 0.30
N CYS A 307 21.43 -8.05 0.32
CA CYS A 307 20.00 -7.88 0.57
C CYS A 307 19.28 -7.48 -0.71
N TYR A 308 19.18 -8.44 -1.62
CA TYR A 308 18.54 -8.25 -2.91
C TYR A 308 17.11 -8.75 -2.90
N VAL A 309 16.17 -7.84 -3.17
CA VAL A 309 14.75 -8.12 -3.35
C VAL A 309 14.51 -8.42 -4.82
N SER A 310 13.90 -9.56 -5.13
CA SER A 310 13.51 -9.88 -6.50
C SER A 310 12.16 -9.25 -6.82
N ILE A 311 12.05 -8.61 -7.99
CA ILE A 311 10.77 -8.20 -8.57
C ILE A 311 10.67 -8.87 -9.93
N SER A 312 9.72 -9.78 -10.13
CA SER A 312 9.44 -10.38 -11.43
C SER A 312 8.09 -9.93 -11.97
N VAL A 313 7.98 -9.96 -13.29
CA VAL A 313 6.78 -9.51 -14.02
C VAL A 313 6.04 -10.76 -14.49
N GLY A 314 4.89 -11.02 -13.86
CA GLY A 314 4.07 -12.18 -14.15
C GLY A 314 3.08 -11.95 -15.29
N ALA A 315 2.93 -12.96 -16.13
CA ALA A 315 1.98 -13.03 -17.24
C ALA A 315 0.61 -13.60 -16.79
N PRO A 316 -0.43 -13.54 -17.65
CA PRO A 316 -1.75 -14.08 -17.35
C PRO A 316 -1.79 -15.59 -17.09
N ASP A 317 -0.82 -16.37 -17.56
CA ASP A 317 -0.69 -17.81 -17.31
C ASP A 317 0.22 -18.13 -16.11
N LYS A 318 0.55 -17.10 -15.31
CA LYS A 318 1.50 -17.11 -14.19
C LYS A 318 2.95 -17.43 -14.58
N THR A 319 3.29 -17.41 -15.87
CA THR A 319 4.68 -17.45 -16.34
C THR A 319 5.31 -16.06 -16.36
N ASP A 320 6.52 -15.94 -16.89
CA ASP A 320 7.18 -14.65 -17.09
C ASP A 320 6.49 -13.85 -18.20
N ALA A 321 6.20 -12.57 -17.97
CA ALA A 321 5.74 -11.66 -19.01
C ALA A 321 6.82 -11.43 -20.07
N ASP A 322 6.41 -10.98 -21.26
CA ASP A 322 7.35 -10.70 -22.35
C ASP A 322 8.20 -9.45 -22.11
N ALA A 323 9.23 -9.25 -22.94
CA ALA A 323 10.13 -8.10 -22.85
C ALA A 323 9.42 -6.73 -22.95
N ALA A 324 8.27 -6.65 -23.63
CA ALA A 324 7.55 -5.40 -23.76
C ALA A 324 6.87 -5.02 -22.44
N ALA A 325 6.16 -5.96 -21.82
CA ALA A 325 5.56 -5.78 -20.49
C ALA A 325 6.64 -5.54 -19.42
N GLN A 326 7.73 -6.29 -19.46
CA GLN A 326 8.88 -6.09 -18.58
C GLN A 326 9.50 -4.69 -18.77
N GLY A 327 9.56 -4.18 -20.01
CA GLY A 327 10.05 -2.83 -20.32
C GLY A 327 9.23 -1.72 -19.71
N VAL A 328 7.90 -1.83 -19.71
CA VAL A 328 7.03 -0.87 -19.02
C VAL A 328 7.29 -0.90 -17.52
N VAL A 329 7.41 -2.09 -16.91
CA VAL A 329 7.71 -2.20 -15.47
C VAL A 329 9.10 -1.65 -15.13
N LEU A 330 10.11 -1.89 -15.98
CA LEU A 330 11.45 -1.33 -15.84
C LEU A 330 11.42 0.20 -15.80
N GLU A 331 10.65 0.83 -16.70
CA GLU A 331 10.45 2.29 -16.72
C GLU A 331 9.69 2.79 -15.47
N THR A 332 8.59 2.11 -15.11
CA THR A 332 7.78 2.44 -13.94
C THR A 332 8.61 2.42 -12.65
N LEU A 333 9.44 1.39 -12.45
CA LEU A 333 10.25 1.25 -11.23
C LEU A 333 11.54 2.08 -11.29
N GLY A 334 12.11 2.29 -12.48
CA GLY A 334 13.24 3.18 -12.74
C GLY A 334 14.38 3.04 -11.72
N ASP A 335 14.70 4.14 -11.03
CA ASP A 335 15.78 4.27 -10.06
C ASP A 335 15.63 3.44 -8.77
N LEU A 336 14.46 2.83 -8.53
CA LEU A 336 14.33 1.82 -7.48
C LEU A 336 15.15 0.57 -7.81
N LEU A 337 15.30 0.26 -9.10
CA LEU A 337 15.97 -0.94 -9.57
C LEU A 337 17.48 -0.77 -9.60
N SER A 338 18.15 -1.89 -9.38
CA SER A 338 19.59 -2.05 -9.39
C SER A 338 19.94 -3.37 -10.08
N CYS A 339 21.21 -3.51 -10.45
CA CYS A 339 21.74 -4.75 -11.00
C CYS A 339 22.41 -5.56 -9.90
N LEU A 340 22.40 -6.89 -10.05
CA LEU A 340 23.32 -7.73 -9.28
C LEU A 340 24.78 -7.40 -9.66
N PRO A 341 25.73 -7.51 -8.71
CA PRO A 341 27.15 -7.27 -8.95
C PRO A 341 27.80 -8.29 -9.89
#